data_AF-A0A1D8S645-F1
#
_entry.id   AF-A0A1D8S645-F1
#
_cell.length_a   1.000
_cell.length_b   1.000
_cell.length_c   1.000
_cell.angle_alpha   90.00
_cell.angle_beta   90.00
_cell.angle_gamma   90.00
#
_symmetry.space_group_name_H-M   'P 1'
#
loop_
_entity.id
_entity.type
_entity.pdbx_description
1 polymer ?
#
loop_
_entity_poly.entity_id
_entity_poly.type
_entity_poly.pdbx_seq_one_letter_code
_entity_poly.pdbx_strand_id
1 'polypeptide(L)'
;MERRRFIASSVAVGLSLLAGCSSDQEPSNGTTTTTPQATTTAADGSNGDETVQFGAVYQLESDYAVDIQYDDPERGLTGSATARFEGDDYYQRIEDSSTGDVYELYHVDGTDYVVINDETCIKNPGPSVEPEESDVDTEADTYAEKPDADLTAKGTTTIDGETVYVFEVTGEDVDGTLTIYVSQATGYLRRVESDWGRLDFHSWGDVEPITAPDMECQDFSN
;
A
#
# COMPACT_ATOMS: atom_id res chain seq x y z
N MET A 1 16.62 -26.73 -19.15
CA MET A 1 16.73 -26.74 -20.63
C MET A 1 15.77 -25.71 -21.20
N GLU A 2 16.35 -24.72 -21.88
CA GLU A 2 15.80 -23.81 -22.90
C GLU A 2 14.39 -23.20 -22.74
N ARG A 3 14.37 -21.92 -22.36
CA ARG A 3 13.30 -20.96 -22.64
C ARG A 3 13.36 -20.53 -24.12
N ARG A 4 12.25 -20.61 -24.86
CA ARG A 4 12.13 -20.05 -26.21
C ARG A 4 11.28 -18.78 -26.19
N ARG A 5 11.95 -17.66 -26.47
CA ARG A 5 11.35 -16.35 -26.79
C ARG A 5 10.79 -16.39 -28.22
N PHE A 6 9.62 -15.80 -28.43
CA PHE A 6 9.17 -15.36 -29.75
C PHE A 6 8.78 -13.88 -29.70
N ILE A 7 9.46 -13.10 -30.53
CA ILE A 7 9.20 -11.70 -30.86
C ILE A 7 8.27 -11.70 -32.07
N ALA A 8 7.24 -10.86 -32.08
CA ALA A 8 6.61 -10.41 -33.32
C ALA A 8 6.15 -8.96 -33.17
N SER A 9 6.84 -8.09 -33.91
CA SER A 9 6.56 -6.68 -34.11
C SER A 9 5.43 -6.50 -35.12
N SER A 10 4.57 -5.50 -34.91
CA SER A 10 3.80 -4.89 -36.01
C SER A 10 3.46 -3.44 -35.69
N VAL A 11 4.06 -2.56 -36.50
CA VAL A 11 3.82 -1.12 -36.61
C VAL A 11 2.59 -0.90 -37.49
N ALA A 12 1.71 0.03 -37.11
CA ALA A 12 0.76 0.64 -38.03
C ALA A 12 0.65 2.14 -37.74
N VAL A 13 1.06 2.94 -38.73
CA VAL A 13 0.97 4.41 -38.79
C VAL A 13 -0.43 4.79 -39.28
N GLY A 14 -1.11 5.68 -38.55
CA GLY A 14 -2.36 6.30 -38.97
C GLY A 14 -2.27 7.82 -38.85
N LEU A 15 -2.08 8.50 -39.98
CA LEU A 15 -2.06 9.95 -40.16
C LEU A 15 -3.47 10.40 -40.59
N SER A 16 -4.05 11.37 -39.87
CA SER A 16 -5.24 12.11 -40.31
C SER A 16 -5.07 13.60 -40.02
N LEU A 17 -4.98 14.39 -41.09
CA LEU A 17 -4.98 15.86 -41.14
C LEU A 17 -6.35 16.35 -41.62
N LEU A 18 -7.00 17.26 -40.89
CA LEU A 18 -8.04 18.22 -41.34
C LEU A 18 -7.99 19.40 -40.32
N ALA A 19 -7.57 20.65 -40.59
CA ALA A 19 -7.90 21.69 -41.58
C ALA A 19 -9.11 22.60 -41.23
N GLY A 20 -8.83 23.90 -41.00
CA GLY A 20 -9.70 25.10 -41.22
C GLY A 20 -10.76 25.43 -40.13
N CYS A 21 -11.16 26.66 -39.81
CA CYS A 21 -10.91 28.06 -40.21
C CYS A 21 -11.36 28.95 -39.02
N SER A 22 -10.57 29.85 -38.45
CA SER A 22 -10.46 31.29 -38.75
C SER A 22 -11.78 32.03 -39.09
N SER A 23 -12.20 32.97 -38.23
CA SER A 23 -12.92 34.22 -38.56
C SER A 23 -12.93 35.21 -37.38
N ASP A 24 -12.55 36.44 -37.70
CA ASP A 24 -12.31 37.65 -36.91
C ASP A 24 -13.58 38.53 -36.70
N GLN A 25 -13.60 39.33 -35.60
CA GLN A 25 -13.95 40.79 -35.51
C GLN A 25 -15.39 41.24 -35.94
N GLU A 26 -16.22 42.07 -35.27
CA GLU A 26 -16.14 43.08 -34.19
C GLU A 26 -17.58 43.63 -33.86
N PRO A 27 -17.79 44.80 -33.20
CA PRO A 27 -18.61 44.95 -31.99
C PRO A 27 -20.06 45.42 -32.21
N SER A 28 -20.91 45.30 -31.19
CA SER A 28 -22.13 46.11 -31.09
C SER A 28 -22.35 46.60 -29.67
N ASN A 29 -22.45 47.91 -29.56
CA ASN A 29 -22.62 48.70 -28.34
C ASN A 29 -24.12 48.82 -28.05
N GLY A 30 -24.59 48.30 -26.92
CA GLY A 30 -26.01 48.31 -26.55
C GLY A 30 -26.20 48.32 -25.04
N THR A 31 -26.29 49.51 -24.47
CA THR A 31 -26.65 49.76 -23.06
C THR A 31 -28.05 49.23 -22.76
N THR A 32 -28.20 48.29 -21.84
CA THR A 32 -29.43 48.09 -21.06
C THR A 32 -29.09 47.61 -19.65
N THR A 33 -29.31 48.50 -18.69
CA THR A 33 -29.30 48.23 -17.25
C THR A 33 -30.40 47.22 -16.91
N THR A 34 -30.01 46.03 -16.44
CA THR A 34 -30.93 45.11 -15.76
C THR A 34 -30.19 44.39 -14.64
N THR A 35 -30.74 44.50 -13.43
CA THR A 35 -30.29 43.95 -12.16
C THR A 35 -29.97 42.44 -12.23
N PRO A 36 -28.84 41.95 -11.70
CA PRO A 36 -28.69 40.52 -11.42
C PRO A 36 -29.41 40.18 -10.11
N GLN A 37 -30.62 39.65 -10.27
CA GLN A 37 -31.28 38.81 -9.28
C GLN A 37 -30.49 37.51 -9.15
N ALA A 38 -30.24 37.07 -7.92
CA ALA A 38 -29.53 35.85 -7.60
C ALA A 38 -30.08 34.66 -8.39
N THR A 39 -29.23 34.08 -9.24
CA THR A 39 -29.40 32.73 -9.75
C THR A 39 -28.27 31.92 -9.14
N THR A 40 -28.58 31.22 -8.05
CA THR A 40 -27.75 30.13 -7.56
C THR A 40 -27.88 29.03 -8.61
N THR A 41 -27.05 29.09 -9.65
CA THR A 41 -26.80 27.93 -10.49
C THR A 41 -26.15 26.92 -9.56
N ALA A 42 -26.94 25.96 -9.09
CA ALA A 42 -26.39 24.70 -8.63
C ALA A 42 -25.52 24.21 -9.80
N ALA A 43 -24.21 24.26 -9.60
CA ALA A 43 -23.30 23.50 -10.42
C ALA A 43 -23.68 22.04 -10.16
N ASP A 44 -24.52 21.52 -11.05
CA ASP A 44 -24.65 20.10 -11.30
C ASP A 44 -23.28 19.65 -11.82
N GLY A 45 -22.37 19.45 -10.88
CA GLY A 45 -21.05 18.89 -11.09
C GLY A 45 -21.22 17.40 -11.37
N SER A 46 -21.78 17.10 -12.54
CA SER A 46 -21.53 15.84 -13.21
C SER A 46 -20.05 15.87 -13.62
N ASN A 47 -19.17 15.61 -12.65
CA ASN A 47 -17.83 15.15 -12.95
C ASN A 47 -18.04 13.73 -13.46
N GLY A 48 -17.74 13.49 -14.74
CA GLY A 48 -17.73 12.15 -15.28
C GLY A 48 -16.90 11.26 -14.34
N ASP A 49 -17.48 10.12 -13.95
CA ASP A 49 -16.77 9.06 -13.26
C ASP A 49 -15.62 8.60 -14.18
N GLU A 50 -14.48 9.28 -14.10
CA GLU A 50 -13.22 8.66 -14.49
C GLU A 50 -12.98 7.56 -13.46
N THR A 51 -13.36 6.34 -13.85
CA THR A 51 -13.12 5.15 -13.07
C THR A 51 -11.62 4.97 -12.89
N VAL A 52 -11.14 5.09 -11.66
CA VAL A 52 -9.73 4.88 -11.32
C VAL A 52 -9.48 3.37 -11.18
N GLN A 53 -8.50 2.85 -11.91
CA GLN A 53 -8.10 1.45 -11.85
C GLN A 53 -6.87 1.27 -10.96
N PHE A 54 -6.81 0.18 -10.20
CA PHE A 54 -5.74 -0.10 -9.24
C PHE A 54 -4.34 -0.04 -9.87
N GLY A 55 -4.13 -0.78 -10.96
CA GLY A 55 -2.83 -0.84 -11.64
C GLY A 55 -2.41 0.45 -12.34
N ALA A 56 -3.30 1.45 -12.43
CA ALA A 56 -2.98 2.76 -12.98
C ALA A 56 -2.44 3.74 -11.92
N VAL A 57 -2.69 3.47 -10.63
CA VAL A 57 -2.34 4.38 -9.53
C VAL A 57 -1.33 3.80 -8.56
N TYR A 58 -1.31 2.47 -8.41
CA TYR A 58 -0.47 1.83 -7.42
C TYR A 58 1.03 1.96 -7.76
N GLN A 59 1.83 2.25 -6.73
CA GLN A 59 3.29 2.28 -6.77
C GLN A 59 3.83 1.44 -5.61
N LEU A 60 4.92 0.73 -5.87
CA LEU A 60 5.67 -0.03 -4.89
C LEU A 60 7.03 0.64 -4.68
N GLU A 61 7.47 0.68 -3.43
CA GLU A 61 8.80 1.09 -3.00
C GLU A 61 9.28 0.04 -1.99
N SER A 62 10.57 -0.28 -1.97
CA SER A 62 11.10 -1.34 -1.08
C SER A 62 11.23 -0.89 0.37
N ASP A 63 11.31 0.42 0.57
CA ASP A 63 11.67 1.02 1.85
C ASP A 63 10.43 1.63 2.49
N TYR A 64 9.96 1.07 3.59
CA TYR A 64 8.75 1.53 4.29
C TYR A 64 8.63 0.96 5.70
N ALA A 65 7.71 1.53 6.47
CA ALA A 65 7.34 1.07 7.79
C ALA A 65 5.85 0.76 7.85
N VAL A 66 5.48 -0.14 8.77
CA VAL A 66 4.11 -0.61 8.94
C VAL A 66 3.76 -0.71 10.41
N ASP A 67 2.65 -0.09 10.79
CA ASP A 67 2.00 -0.32 12.08
C ASP A 67 0.91 -1.39 11.89
N ILE A 68 0.91 -2.38 12.78
CA ILE A 68 0.06 -3.58 12.68
C ILE A 68 -0.87 -3.61 13.88
N GLN A 69 -2.17 -3.77 13.63
CA GLN A 69 -3.17 -3.94 14.67
C GLN A 69 -3.99 -5.20 14.38
N TYR A 70 -3.87 -6.20 15.25
CA TYR A 70 -4.64 -7.43 15.19
C TYR A 70 -5.96 -7.28 15.93
N ASP A 71 -7.04 -7.82 15.36
CA ASP A 71 -8.39 -7.80 15.93
C ASP A 71 -9.18 -9.07 15.60
N ASP A 72 -8.53 -10.24 15.72
CA ASP A 72 -9.18 -11.55 15.56
C ASP A 72 -8.89 -12.49 16.75
N PRO A 73 -9.65 -12.33 17.85
CA PRO A 73 -9.51 -13.18 19.03
C PRO A 73 -9.93 -14.64 18.78
N GLU A 74 -10.69 -14.93 17.72
CA GLU A 74 -11.08 -16.32 17.41
C GLU A 74 -9.89 -17.11 16.84
N ARG A 75 -8.99 -16.43 16.13
CA ARG A 75 -7.69 -16.97 15.67
C ARG A 75 -6.54 -16.75 16.64
N GLY A 76 -6.78 -16.04 17.74
CA GLY A 76 -5.75 -15.70 18.72
C GLY A 76 -4.84 -14.55 18.29
N LEU A 77 -5.22 -13.79 17.24
CA LEU A 77 -4.49 -12.63 16.75
C LEU A 77 -5.03 -11.39 17.46
N THR A 78 -4.42 -11.01 18.58
CA THR A 78 -4.80 -9.81 19.33
C THR A 78 -3.58 -9.08 19.86
N GLY A 79 -3.44 -7.80 19.52
CA GLY A 79 -2.30 -7.01 19.93
C GLY A 79 -1.85 -6.05 18.83
N SER A 80 -0.61 -5.62 18.91
CA SER A 80 -0.01 -4.74 17.92
C SER A 80 1.44 -5.12 17.68
N ALA A 81 1.88 -4.87 16.47
CA ALA A 81 3.27 -5.02 16.08
C ALA A 81 3.67 -3.85 15.18
N THR A 82 4.97 -3.68 14.97
CA THR A 82 5.52 -2.70 14.02
C THR A 82 6.57 -3.39 13.17
N ALA A 83 6.60 -3.10 11.88
CA ALA A 83 7.60 -3.61 10.95
C ALA A 83 8.27 -2.49 10.16
N ARG A 84 9.49 -2.73 9.69
CA ARG A 84 10.25 -1.86 8.79
C ARG A 84 11.00 -2.70 7.77
N PHE A 85 11.05 -2.19 6.55
CA PHE A 85 11.74 -2.78 5.42
C PHE A 85 12.70 -1.75 4.84
N GLU A 86 13.94 -2.16 4.57
CA GLU A 86 14.98 -1.40 3.88
C GLU A 86 15.62 -2.31 2.83
N GLY A 87 15.15 -2.25 1.59
CA GLY A 87 15.55 -3.20 0.56
C GLY A 87 15.24 -4.65 0.95
N ASP A 88 16.30 -5.46 1.13
CA ASP A 88 16.20 -6.85 1.57
C ASP A 88 16.23 -6.99 3.11
N ASP A 89 16.60 -5.94 3.85
CA ASP A 89 16.67 -5.97 5.31
C ASP A 89 15.30 -5.71 5.93
N TYR A 90 15.03 -6.39 7.05
CA TYR A 90 13.74 -6.38 7.73
C TYR A 90 13.91 -6.29 9.24
N TYR A 91 13.00 -5.55 9.88
CA TYR A 91 12.84 -5.52 11.32
C TYR A 91 11.36 -5.59 11.68
N GLN A 92 11.01 -6.41 12.67
CA GLN A 92 9.68 -6.39 13.26
C GLN A 92 9.76 -6.52 14.77
N ARG A 93 8.88 -5.77 15.44
CA ARG A 93 8.69 -5.84 16.88
C ARG A 93 7.25 -6.24 17.18
N ILE A 94 7.09 -7.31 17.94
CA ILE A 94 5.80 -7.89 18.33
C ILE A 94 5.70 -7.81 19.85
N GLU A 95 4.59 -7.28 20.34
CA GLU A 95 4.23 -7.33 21.76
C GLU A 95 3.15 -8.39 21.96
N ASP A 96 3.55 -9.57 22.41
CA ASP A 96 2.62 -10.68 22.65
C ASP A 96 1.77 -10.37 23.88
N SER A 97 0.49 -10.11 23.64
CA SER A 97 -0.43 -9.71 24.70
C SER A 97 -0.80 -10.86 25.66
N SER A 98 -0.55 -12.12 25.26
CA SER A 98 -0.88 -13.32 26.02
C SER A 98 0.21 -13.72 27.01
N THR A 99 1.48 -13.59 26.60
CA THR A 99 2.66 -13.90 27.44
C THR A 99 3.21 -12.65 28.12
N GLY A 100 3.01 -11.47 27.52
CA GLY A 100 3.66 -10.22 27.89
C GLY A 100 5.10 -10.11 27.39
N ASP A 101 5.55 -11.07 26.56
CA ASP A 101 6.88 -11.06 25.97
C ASP A 101 6.94 -10.09 24.78
N VAL A 102 8.12 -9.50 24.59
CA VAL A 102 8.44 -8.68 23.42
C VAL A 102 9.43 -9.45 22.56
N TYR A 103 9.05 -9.67 21.31
CA TYR A 103 9.90 -10.28 20.30
C TYR A 103 10.36 -9.20 19.32
N GLU A 104 11.64 -9.20 19.01
CA GLU A 104 12.18 -8.42 17.90
C GLU A 104 12.86 -9.35 16.91
N LEU A 105 12.37 -9.34 15.68
CA LEU A 105 12.87 -10.12 14.56
C LEU A 105 13.67 -9.21 13.65
N TYR A 106 14.83 -9.67 13.21
CA TYR A 106 15.70 -8.94 12.30
C TYR A 106 16.15 -9.86 11.18
N HIS A 107 16.16 -9.35 9.95
CA HIS A 107 16.92 -9.88 8.84
C HIS A 107 17.88 -8.78 8.39
N VAL A 108 19.19 -9.03 8.51
CA VAL A 108 20.22 -8.04 8.17
C VAL A 108 21.35 -8.70 7.42
N ASP A 109 21.65 -8.23 6.21
CA ASP A 109 22.70 -8.75 5.34
C ASP A 109 22.61 -10.29 5.16
N GLY A 110 21.40 -10.85 5.05
CA GLY A 110 21.18 -12.29 4.92
C GLY A 110 21.31 -13.10 6.21
N THR A 111 21.33 -12.44 7.37
CA THR A 111 21.39 -13.09 8.69
C THR A 111 20.15 -12.79 9.50
N ASP A 112 19.53 -13.83 10.04
CA ASP A 112 18.34 -13.70 10.89
C ASP A 112 18.73 -13.56 12.36
N TYR A 113 17.99 -12.75 13.11
CA TYR A 113 18.12 -12.62 14.56
C TYR A 113 16.74 -12.58 15.22
N VAL A 114 16.66 -13.16 16.41
CA VAL A 114 15.52 -12.99 17.31
C VAL A 114 16.03 -12.50 18.65
N VAL A 115 15.49 -11.37 19.11
CA VAL A 115 15.67 -10.85 20.47
C VAL A 115 14.39 -11.07 21.25
N ILE A 116 14.50 -11.57 22.48
CA ILE A 116 13.38 -11.81 23.39
C ILE A 116 13.61 -10.97 24.64
N ASN A 117 12.66 -10.07 24.92
CA ASN A 117 12.62 -9.21 26.11
C ASN A 117 13.89 -8.38 26.36
N ASP A 118 14.63 -8.00 25.31
CA ASP A 118 15.95 -7.34 25.42
C ASP A 118 17.02 -8.13 26.23
N GLU A 119 16.73 -9.38 26.58
CA GLU A 119 17.57 -10.20 27.47
C GLU A 119 18.31 -11.31 26.71
N THR A 120 17.65 -11.89 25.70
CA THR A 120 18.17 -13.02 24.94
C THR A 120 18.24 -12.67 23.47
N CYS A 121 19.42 -12.75 22.85
CA CYS A 121 19.57 -12.69 21.40
C CYS A 121 20.04 -14.03 20.84
N ILE A 122 19.38 -14.48 19.78
CA ILE A 122 19.69 -15.70 19.04
C ILE A 122 19.92 -15.32 17.58
N LYS A 123 21.05 -15.76 17.04
CA LYS A 123 21.41 -15.60 15.64
C LYS A 123 21.09 -16.88 14.86
N ASN A 124 20.53 -16.71 13.66
CA ASN A 124 20.02 -17.77 12.80
C ASN A 124 19.16 -18.77 13.59
N PRO A 125 18.09 -18.28 14.26
CA PRO A 125 17.20 -19.16 15.00
C PRO A 125 16.64 -20.26 14.09
N GLY A 126 16.46 -21.45 14.66
CA GLY A 126 15.65 -22.47 13.99
C GLY A 126 14.16 -22.09 14.02
N PRO A 127 13.31 -22.77 13.24
CA PRO A 127 11.88 -22.45 13.10
C PRO A 127 11.05 -22.59 14.39
N SER A 128 11.65 -23.09 15.47
CA SER A 128 10.99 -23.26 16.77
C SER A 128 11.04 -22.01 17.66
N VAL A 129 11.70 -20.93 17.21
CA VAL A 129 11.94 -19.70 18.01
C VAL A 129 11.13 -18.52 17.47
N GLU A 130 10.54 -18.64 16.28
CA GLU A 130 9.69 -17.61 15.69
C GLU A 130 8.29 -17.62 16.36
N PRO A 131 7.72 -16.45 16.68
CA PRO A 131 6.41 -16.33 17.31
C PRO A 131 5.27 -16.64 16.33
N GLU A 132 4.19 -17.27 16.82
CA GLU A 132 3.02 -17.63 16.00
C GLU A 132 2.18 -16.41 15.55
N GLU A 133 2.35 -15.24 16.18
CA GLU A 133 1.67 -13.99 15.75
C GLU A 133 2.22 -13.43 14.42
N SER A 134 3.20 -14.11 13.81
CA SER A 134 3.75 -13.80 12.48
C SER A 134 2.89 -14.30 11.30
N ASP A 135 1.70 -14.87 11.54
CA ASP A 135 0.85 -15.45 10.49
C ASP A 135 0.20 -14.43 9.53
N VAL A 136 0.32 -13.12 9.82
CA VAL A 136 -0.11 -12.04 8.91
C VAL A 136 1.10 -11.52 8.15
N ASP A 137 1.05 -11.60 6.83
CA ASP A 137 2.06 -11.00 5.95
C ASP A 137 2.15 -9.50 6.21
N THR A 138 3.36 -8.97 6.34
CA THR A 138 3.59 -7.54 6.58
C THR A 138 4.13 -6.81 5.35
N GLU A 139 4.48 -7.58 4.32
CA GLU A 139 5.04 -7.07 3.08
C GLU A 139 3.95 -6.43 2.19
N ALA A 140 4.23 -5.23 1.68
CA ALA A 140 3.27 -4.48 0.88
C ALA A 140 2.97 -5.12 -0.48
N ASP A 141 3.95 -5.80 -1.07
CA ASP A 141 3.82 -6.47 -2.38
C ASP A 141 2.82 -7.64 -2.30
N THR A 142 2.83 -8.39 -1.20
CA THR A 142 1.86 -9.47 -0.94
C THR A 142 0.41 -8.97 -1.08
N TYR A 143 0.13 -7.76 -0.61
CA TYR A 143 -1.20 -7.15 -0.74
C TYR A 143 -1.43 -6.48 -2.08
N ALA A 144 -0.39 -5.95 -2.71
CA ALA A 144 -0.46 -5.34 -4.03
C ALA A 144 -0.74 -6.35 -5.14
N GLU A 145 -0.40 -7.61 -4.94
CA GLU A 145 -0.66 -8.71 -5.87
C GLU A 145 -2.09 -9.26 -5.76
N LYS A 146 -2.85 -8.91 -4.72
CA LYS A 146 -4.23 -9.43 -4.53
C LYS A 146 -5.24 -8.84 -5.52
N PRO A 147 -5.28 -7.52 -5.79
CA PRO A 147 -6.19 -6.94 -6.78
C PRO A 147 -5.80 -7.26 -8.22
N ASP A 148 -6.80 -7.49 -9.07
CA ASP A 148 -6.59 -7.37 -10.51
C ASP A 148 -6.23 -5.91 -10.88
N ALA A 149 -5.35 -5.73 -11.86
CA ALA A 149 -4.89 -4.40 -12.28
C ALA A 149 -6.02 -3.49 -12.78
N ASP A 150 -7.10 -4.04 -13.32
CA ASP A 150 -8.28 -3.31 -13.80
C ASP A 150 -9.37 -3.12 -12.74
N LEU A 151 -9.13 -3.58 -11.49
CA LEU A 151 -10.04 -3.35 -10.37
C LEU A 151 -10.31 -1.87 -10.21
N THR A 152 -11.58 -1.50 -10.29
CA THR A 152 -12.03 -0.11 -10.19
C THR A 152 -12.21 0.29 -8.73
N ALA A 153 -11.72 1.48 -8.38
CA ALA A 153 -11.91 2.06 -7.06
C ALA A 153 -13.41 2.21 -6.74
N LYS A 154 -13.80 1.84 -5.53
CA LYS A 154 -15.16 2.01 -5.00
C LYS A 154 -15.48 3.46 -4.69
N GLY A 155 -14.44 4.27 -4.47
CA GLY A 155 -14.55 5.67 -4.17
C GLY A 155 -13.28 6.17 -3.53
N THR A 156 -13.42 7.26 -2.77
CA THR A 156 -12.32 7.93 -2.10
C THR A 156 -12.69 8.22 -0.66
N THR A 157 -11.71 8.18 0.25
CA THR A 157 -11.87 8.59 1.64
C THR A 157 -10.66 9.39 2.11
N THR A 158 -10.63 9.76 3.40
CA THR A 158 -9.51 10.44 4.03
C THR A 158 -9.00 9.65 5.22
N ILE A 159 -7.69 9.40 5.26
CA ILE A 159 -6.96 8.76 6.37
C ILE A 159 -5.87 9.74 6.81
N ASP A 160 -5.87 10.15 8.08
CA ASP A 160 -4.87 11.07 8.66
C ASP A 160 -4.65 12.36 7.85
N GLY A 161 -5.71 12.88 7.23
CA GLY A 161 -5.67 14.09 6.40
C GLY A 161 -5.24 13.87 4.94
N GLU A 162 -4.88 12.65 4.57
CA GLU A 162 -4.53 12.25 3.20
C GLU A 162 -5.74 11.67 2.47
N THR A 163 -5.98 12.10 1.23
CA THR A 163 -7.03 11.52 0.39
C THR A 163 -6.52 10.24 -0.26
N VAL A 164 -7.31 9.17 -0.14
CA VAL A 164 -6.96 7.84 -0.65
C VAL A 164 -8.07 7.30 -1.56
N TYR A 165 -7.70 6.47 -2.54
CA TYR A 165 -8.61 5.59 -3.26
C TYR A 165 -8.92 4.34 -2.42
N VAL A 166 -10.15 3.84 -2.52
CA VAL A 166 -10.60 2.63 -1.81
C VAL A 166 -10.86 1.52 -2.81
N PHE A 167 -10.20 0.39 -2.62
CA PHE A 167 -10.38 -0.83 -3.41
C PHE A 167 -10.86 -1.95 -2.50
N GLU A 168 -11.87 -2.70 -2.93
CA GLU A 168 -12.36 -3.88 -2.23
C GLU A 168 -12.04 -5.11 -3.07
N VAL A 169 -11.28 -6.04 -2.50
CA VAL A 169 -10.94 -7.32 -3.10
C VAL A 169 -11.76 -8.42 -2.42
N THR A 170 -12.39 -9.25 -3.24
CA THR A 170 -13.12 -10.44 -2.80
C THR A 170 -12.79 -11.58 -3.76
N GLY A 171 -12.70 -12.82 -3.28
CA GLY A 171 -12.36 -13.95 -4.15
C GLY A 171 -12.01 -15.20 -3.36
N GLU A 172 -11.48 -16.21 -4.05
CA GLU A 172 -11.03 -17.45 -3.41
C GLU A 172 -9.69 -17.27 -2.65
N ASP A 173 -8.90 -16.25 -3.02
CA ASP A 173 -7.57 -15.97 -2.47
C ASP A 173 -7.57 -14.99 -1.29
N VAL A 174 -8.75 -14.50 -0.88
CA VAL A 174 -8.95 -13.61 0.27
C VAL A 174 -10.08 -14.15 1.13
N ASP A 175 -9.87 -14.19 2.44
CA ASP A 175 -10.94 -14.53 3.38
C ASP A 175 -11.80 -13.29 3.63
N GLY A 176 -13.11 -13.40 3.40
CA GLY A 176 -14.02 -12.27 3.50
C GLY A 176 -13.76 -11.18 2.45
N THR A 177 -13.60 -9.94 2.93
CA THR A 177 -13.28 -8.77 2.10
C THR A 177 -11.98 -8.15 2.56
N LEU A 178 -11.07 -7.94 1.61
CA LEU A 178 -9.83 -7.21 1.84
C LEU A 178 -10.01 -5.78 1.29
N THR A 179 -9.87 -4.78 2.14
CA THR A 179 -9.96 -3.37 1.75
C THR A 179 -8.57 -2.77 1.65
N ILE A 180 -8.22 -2.25 0.48
CA ILE A 180 -6.93 -1.66 0.16
C ILE A 180 -7.10 -0.16 -0.06
N TYR A 181 -6.30 0.64 0.63
CA TYR A 181 -6.32 2.09 0.56
C TYR A 181 -5.02 2.59 -0.07
N VAL A 182 -5.12 3.32 -1.18
CA VAL A 182 -3.96 3.83 -1.93
C VAL A 182 -3.97 5.35 -1.93
N SER A 183 -2.83 5.97 -1.60
CA SER A 183 -2.67 7.43 -1.67
C SER A 183 -2.97 7.98 -3.06
N GLN A 184 -3.78 9.03 -3.15
CA GLN A 184 -3.94 9.75 -4.42
C GLN A 184 -2.71 10.58 -4.79
N ALA A 185 -1.95 11.02 -3.79
CA ALA A 185 -0.81 11.90 -4.01
C ALA A 185 0.41 11.14 -4.49
N THR A 186 0.65 9.95 -3.92
CA THR A 186 1.87 9.17 -4.16
C THR A 186 1.63 7.84 -4.85
N GLY A 187 0.41 7.30 -4.82
CA GLY A 187 0.14 5.94 -5.31
C GLY A 187 0.61 4.82 -4.39
N TYR A 188 1.19 5.15 -3.23
CA TYR A 188 1.62 4.13 -2.27
C TYR A 188 0.45 3.57 -1.47
N LEU A 189 0.60 2.32 -1.05
CA LEU A 189 -0.32 1.69 -0.11
C LEU A 189 -0.30 2.49 1.20
N ARG A 190 -1.49 2.81 1.72
CA ARG A 190 -1.64 3.57 2.97
C ARG A 190 -2.21 2.71 4.09
N ARG A 191 -3.14 1.81 3.73
CA ARG A 191 -3.74 0.89 4.67
C ARG A 191 -4.25 -0.37 3.97
N VAL A 192 -4.21 -1.48 4.69
CA VAL A 192 -4.96 -2.70 4.40
C VAL A 192 -5.84 -3.03 5.61
N GLU A 193 -7.10 -3.39 5.36
CA GLU A 193 -8.05 -3.84 6.40
C GLU A 193 -8.70 -5.16 5.95
N SER A 194 -8.85 -6.08 6.90
CA SER A 194 -9.60 -7.32 6.73
C SER A 194 -10.15 -7.76 8.09
N ASP A 195 -10.76 -8.95 8.14
CA ASP A 195 -11.35 -9.48 9.37
C ASP A 195 -10.29 -9.78 10.44
N TRP A 196 -9.03 -10.01 10.06
CA TRP A 196 -7.92 -10.23 10.99
C TRP A 196 -7.40 -8.94 11.66
N GLY A 197 -7.73 -7.76 11.13
CA GLY A 197 -7.21 -6.49 11.62
C GLY A 197 -6.82 -5.52 10.52
N ARG A 198 -5.79 -4.69 10.79
CA ARG A 198 -5.30 -3.69 9.85
C ARG A 198 -3.79 -3.51 9.85
N LEU A 199 -3.27 -3.11 8.70
CA LEU A 199 -1.90 -2.67 8.47
C LEU A 199 -1.92 -1.21 8.00
N ASP A 200 -1.15 -0.36 8.66
CA ASP A 200 -0.99 1.06 8.34
C ASP A 200 0.41 1.30 7.79
N PHE A 201 0.53 1.51 6.49
CA PHE A 201 1.81 1.70 5.81
C PHE A 201 2.19 3.18 5.79
N HIS A 202 3.47 3.47 6.03
CA HIS A 202 4.01 4.82 6.08
C HIS A 202 5.53 4.85 5.82
N SER A 203 6.13 6.05 5.89
CA SER A 203 7.58 6.26 5.74
C SER A 203 8.19 5.71 4.44
N TRP A 204 7.40 5.68 3.36
CA TRP A 204 7.83 5.25 2.03
C TRP A 204 9.08 6.02 1.55
N GLY A 205 10.16 5.28 1.27
CA GLY A 205 11.45 5.81 0.83
C GLY A 205 12.25 6.58 1.89
N ASP A 206 11.79 6.60 3.14
CA ASP A 206 12.40 7.36 4.24
C ASP A 206 12.28 6.59 5.57
N VAL A 207 12.97 5.45 5.62
CA VAL A 207 13.11 4.64 6.84
C VAL A 207 14.50 4.81 7.43
N GLU A 208 14.60 4.70 8.75
CA GLU A 208 15.90 4.60 9.41
C GLU A 208 16.57 3.27 9.04
N PRO A 209 17.91 3.25 8.85
CA PRO A 209 18.61 2.03 8.52
C PRO A 209 18.35 0.90 9.52
N ILE A 210 18.26 -0.32 9.00
CA ILE A 210 18.12 -1.53 9.80
C ILE A 210 19.51 -2.08 10.07
N THR A 211 19.83 -2.31 11.34
CA THR A 211 21.13 -2.86 11.76
C THR A 211 20.91 -4.05 12.67
N ALA A 212 21.90 -4.94 12.72
CA ALA A 212 21.87 -6.07 13.64
C ALA A 212 21.68 -5.60 15.11
N PRO A 213 21.12 -6.45 15.98
CA PRO A 213 20.92 -6.12 17.39
C PRO A 213 22.22 -5.67 18.09
N ASP A 214 22.16 -4.63 18.91
CA ASP A 214 23.31 -4.12 19.68
C ASP A 214 23.54 -4.94 20.97
N MET A 215 23.74 -6.25 20.81
CA MET A 215 24.01 -7.18 21.91
C MET A 215 24.73 -8.45 21.44
N GLU A 216 25.29 -9.23 22.37
CA GLU A 216 25.90 -10.52 22.04
C GLU A 216 24.82 -11.57 21.76
N CYS A 217 24.83 -12.10 20.53
CA CYS A 217 23.87 -13.12 20.07
C CYS A 217 24.47 -14.53 20.11
N GLN A 218 23.66 -15.48 20.59
CA GLN A 218 24.03 -16.89 20.62
C GLN A 218 23.79 -17.52 19.24
N ASP A 219 24.80 -18.18 18.68
CA ASP A 219 24.73 -18.86 17.39
C ASP A 219 24.71 -20.37 17.61
N PHE A 220 23.64 -21.03 17.16
CA PHE A 220 23.44 -22.47 17.27
C PHE A 220 23.54 -23.21 15.93
N SER A 221 23.91 -22.49 14.86
CA SER A 221 24.13 -23.11 13.56
C SER A 221 25.43 -23.95 13.62
N ASN A 222 25.30 -25.27 13.45
CA ASN A 222 26.42 -26.22 13.35
C ASN A 222 26.80 -26.49 11.89
#